data_AF-A0A914VT22-F1
#
_entry.id   AF-A0A914VT22-F1
#
_cell.length_a   1.000
_cell.length_b   1.000
_cell.length_c   1.000
_cell.angle_alpha   90.00
_cell.angle_beta   90.00
_cell.angle_gamma   90.00
#
_symmetry.space_group_name_H-M   'P 1'
#
loop_
_entity.id
_entity.type
_entity.pdbx_description
1 polymer ?
#
loop_
_entity_poly.entity_id
_entity_poly.type
_entity_poly.pdbx_seq_one_letter_code
_entity_poly.pdbx_strand_id
1 'polypeptide(L)'
;MTDFKEDAMHAFKEVWPDVCLSGCFFHLAQNQRKKLAQLACGTTSLTLAMTAKPALQQVKMVRAMAFVPLADLKDVWDQLVASLNQHFCPVFKHFNEYYIGKHQLASTCSLP
;
A
#
# COMPACT_ATOMS: atom_id res chain seq x y z
N MET A 1 4.68 12.50 14.76
CA MET A 1 3.83 11.89 13.72
C MET A 1 4.75 11.13 12.76
N THR A 2 4.62 9.82 12.66
CA THR A 2 5.52 8.93 11.90
C THR A 2 4.84 8.40 10.63
N ASP A 3 5.57 7.72 9.76
CA ASP A 3 4.98 6.96 8.65
C ASP A 3 4.20 5.74 9.18
N PHE A 4 3.29 5.17 8.39
CA PHE A 4 2.48 4.00 8.73
C PHE A 4 3.24 2.66 8.67
N LYS A 5 4.57 2.69 8.58
CA LYS A 5 5.35 1.45 8.51
C LYS A 5 5.28 0.70 9.83
N GLU A 6 4.89 -0.57 9.74
CA GLU A 6 4.71 -1.45 10.90
C GLU A 6 5.97 -1.49 11.78
N ASP A 7 7.14 -1.69 11.19
CA ASP A 7 8.43 -1.73 11.90
C ASP A 7 8.71 -0.43 12.68
N ALA A 8 8.37 0.73 12.10
CA ALA A 8 8.57 2.00 12.76
C ALA A 8 7.63 2.13 13.96
N MET A 9 6.36 1.74 13.81
CA MET A 9 5.38 1.80 14.89
C MET A 9 5.75 0.85 16.04
N HIS A 10 6.26 -0.35 15.74
CA HIS A 10 6.74 -1.30 16.74
C HIS A 10 7.96 -0.76 17.50
N ALA A 11 8.98 -0.25 16.80
CA ALA A 11 10.17 0.31 17.44
C ALA A 11 9.83 1.48 18.40
N PHE A 12 8.85 2.33 18.06
CA PHE A 12 8.38 3.38 18.97
C PHE A 12 7.70 2.82 20.23
N LYS A 13 6.89 1.76 20.10
CA LYS A 13 6.20 1.14 21.24
C LYS A 13 7.15 0.39 22.18
N GLU A 14 8.23 -0.17 21.66
CA GLU A 14 9.25 -0.84 22.50
C GLU A 14 9.91 0.16 23.48
N VAL A 15 10.16 1.39 23.04
CA VAL A 15 10.78 2.43 23.86
C VAL A 15 9.75 3.17 24.70
N TRP A 16 8.56 3.41 24.16
CA TRP A 16 7.47 4.13 24.84
C TRP A 16 6.15 3.35 24.71
N PRO A 17 5.85 2.42 25.64
CA PRO A 17 4.68 1.55 25.55
C PRO A 17 3.34 2.30 25.54
N ASP A 18 3.26 3.40 26.28
CA ASP A 18 2.04 4.18 26.47
C ASP A 18 1.86 5.30 25.43
N VAL A 19 2.74 5.39 24.42
CA VAL A 19 2.66 6.45 23.42
C VAL A 19 1.49 6.20 22.45
N CYS A 20 0.65 7.22 22.28
CA CYS A 20 -0.37 7.21 21.25
C CYS A 20 0.29 7.46 19.88
N LEU A 21 0.46 6.40 19.09
CA LEU A 21 1.02 6.50 17.74
C LEU A 21 -0.05 6.79 16.71
N SER A 22 0.18 7.85 15.95
CA SER A 22 -0.61 8.19 14.76
C SER A 22 0.29 8.16 13.52
N GLY A 23 -0.13 7.43 12.49
CA GLY A 23 0.48 7.50 11.17
C GLY A 23 0.09 8.77 10.41
N CYS A 24 1.00 9.29 9.59
CA CYS A 24 0.75 10.46 8.76
C CYS A 24 0.25 10.06 7.36
N PHE A 25 -1.00 10.40 7.02
CA PHE A 25 -1.53 10.12 5.67
C PHE A 25 -0.73 10.80 4.56
N PHE A 26 -0.19 12.00 4.83
CA PHE A 26 0.68 12.70 3.88
C PHE A 26 1.96 11.91 3.57
N HIS A 27 2.63 11.36 4.58
CA HIS A 27 3.84 10.56 4.38
C HIS A 27 3.54 9.25 3.65
N LEU A 28 2.44 8.58 3.98
CA LEU A 28 1.95 7.41 3.24
C LEU A 28 1.76 7.74 1.75
N ALA A 29 1.03 8.82 1.46
CA ALA A 29 0.76 9.24 0.09
C ALA A 29 2.04 9.64 -0.67
N GLN A 30 2.98 10.29 0.01
CA GLN A 30 4.27 10.65 -0.57
C GLN A 30 5.11 9.41 -0.89
N ASN A 31 5.20 8.46 0.04
CA ASN A 31 6.00 7.24 -0.11
C ASN A 31 5.44 6.34 -1.22
N GLN A 32 4.12 6.16 -1.27
CA GLN A 32 3.49 5.40 -2.35
C GLN A 32 3.71 6.07 -3.72
N ARG A 33 3.63 7.41 -3.81
CA ARG A 33 3.92 8.14 -5.06
C ARG A 33 5.38 7.95 -5.50
N LYS A 34 6.33 8.05 -4.57
CA LYS A 34 7.76 7.79 -4.85
C LYS A 34 7.97 6.36 -5.33
N LYS A 35 7.35 5.37 -4.67
CA LYS A 35 7.48 3.96 -5.06
C LYS A 35 6.88 3.69 -6.45
N LEU A 36 5.72 4.26 -6.73
CA LEU A 36 5.08 4.15 -8.05
C LEU A 36 5.97 4.75 -9.15
N ALA A 37 6.52 5.95 -8.94
CA ALA A 37 7.42 6.58 -9.90
C ALA A 37 8.70 5.76 -10.13
N GLN A 38 9.27 5.19 -9.06
CA GLN A 38 10.44 4.30 -9.14
C GLN A 38 10.14 3.07 -10.00
N LEU A 39 9.00 2.41 -9.78
CA LEU A 39 8.59 1.23 -10.54
C LEU A 39 8.25 1.57 -12.00
N ALA A 40 7.62 2.72 -12.25
CA ALA A 40 7.24 3.13 -13.59
C ALA A 40 8.48 3.40 -14.47
N CYS A 41 9.51 4.01 -13.89
CA CYS A 41 10.77 4.28 -14.60
C CYS A 41 11.45 3.02 -15.16
N GLY A 42 11.18 1.84 -14.59
CA GLY A 42 11.72 0.55 -15.05
C GLY A 42 10.72 -0.33 -15.80
N THR A 43 9.48 0.13 -16.04
CA THR A 43 8.43 -0.72 -16.60
C THR A 43 7.53 0.05 -17.57
N THR A 44 7.69 -0.23 -18.86
CA THR A 44 6.92 0.40 -19.96
C THR A 44 5.42 0.19 -19.80
N SER A 45 4.98 -1.00 -19.34
CA SER A 45 3.55 -1.29 -19.12
C SER A 45 2.95 -0.48 -17.97
N LEU A 46 3.69 -0.30 -16.88
CA LEU A 46 3.27 0.52 -15.74
C LEU A 46 3.21 2.00 -16.13
N THR A 47 4.21 2.48 -16.88
CA THR A 47 4.24 3.84 -17.41
C THR A 47 3.03 4.13 -18.29
N LEU A 48 2.70 3.22 -19.22
CA LEU A 48 1.52 3.34 -20.07
C LEU A 48 0.23 3.33 -19.23
N ALA A 49 0.11 2.40 -18.28
CA ALA A 49 -1.04 2.31 -17.40
C ALA A 49 -1.26 3.59 -16.58
N MET A 50 -0.20 4.26 -16.14
CA MET A 50 -0.31 5.52 -15.38
C MET A 50 -0.90 6.71 -16.16
N THR A 51 -0.90 6.66 -17.50
CA THR A 51 -1.55 7.69 -18.33
C THR A 51 -3.08 7.55 -18.36
N ALA A 52 -3.62 6.40 -17.94
CA ALA A 52 -5.05 6.14 -17.92
C ALA A 52 -5.68 6.57 -16.57
N LYS A 53 -6.77 7.34 -16.62
CA LYS A 53 -7.50 7.78 -15.42
C LYS A 53 -7.90 6.63 -14.46
N PRO A 54 -8.36 5.46 -14.94
CA PRO A 54 -8.73 4.33 -14.05
C PRO A 54 -7.57 3.79 -13.22
N ALA A 55 -6.34 3.82 -13.75
CA ALA A 55 -5.16 3.35 -13.05
C ALA A 55 -4.78 4.24 -11.86
N LEU A 56 -4.88 5.56 -12.03
CA LEU A 56 -4.62 6.51 -10.95
C LEU A 56 -5.67 6.39 -9.82
N GLN A 57 -6.88 5.95 -10.14
CA GLN A 57 -7.91 5.67 -9.15
C GLN A 57 -7.57 4.45 -8.30
N GLN A 58 -7.07 3.36 -8.89
CA GLN A 58 -6.65 2.16 -8.16
C GLN A 58 -5.53 2.46 -7.15
N VAL A 59 -4.54 3.27 -7.52
CA VAL A 59 -3.48 3.73 -6.59
C VAL A 59 -4.06 4.52 -5.42
N LYS A 60 -5.09 5.35 -5.67
CA LYS A 60 -5.81 6.08 -4.61
C LYS A 60 -6.57 5.14 -3.68
N MET A 61 -7.23 4.12 -4.22
CA MET A 61 -7.97 3.13 -3.42
C MET A 61 -7.05 2.41 -2.44
N VAL A 62 -5.85 2.04 -2.87
CA VAL A 62 -4.83 1.44 -1.98
C VAL A 62 -4.44 2.37 -0.83
N ARG A 63 -4.34 3.68 -1.06
CA ARG A 63 -4.09 4.64 0.05
C ARG A 63 -5.28 4.77 0.99
N ALA A 64 -6.49 4.62 0.48
CA ALA A 64 -7.71 4.73 1.29
C ALA A 64 -7.79 3.62 2.36
N MET A 65 -6.99 2.55 2.23
CA MET A 65 -6.83 1.52 3.26
C MET A 65 -6.42 2.10 4.63
N ALA A 66 -5.76 3.26 4.67
CA ALA A 66 -5.42 3.93 5.93
C ALA A 66 -6.64 4.35 6.78
N PHE A 67 -7.85 4.35 6.19
CA PHE A 67 -9.09 4.69 6.87
C PHE A 67 -9.97 3.48 7.16
N VAL A 68 -9.53 2.28 6.78
CA VAL A 68 -10.27 1.04 7.05
C VAL A 68 -10.04 0.64 8.52
N PRO A 69 -11.10 0.31 9.28
CA PRO A 69 -10.94 -0.24 10.62
C PRO A 69 -10.07 -1.51 10.60
N LEU A 70 -9.20 -1.67 11.61
CA LEU A 70 -8.27 -2.81 11.66
C LEU A 70 -8.99 -4.18 11.58
N ALA A 71 -10.19 -4.29 12.16
CA ALA A 71 -11.00 -5.51 12.13
C ALA A 71 -11.40 -5.93 10.71
N ASP A 72 -11.59 -4.95 9.81
CA ASP A 72 -12.05 -5.17 8.43
C ASP A 72 -10.89 -5.13 7.42
N LEU A 73 -9.67 -4.76 7.87
CA LEU A 73 -8.53 -4.44 7.01
C LEU A 73 -8.22 -5.58 6.03
N LYS A 74 -8.21 -6.82 6.52
CA LYS A 74 -7.91 -8.01 5.72
C LYS A 74 -8.98 -8.24 4.65
N ASP A 75 -10.25 -8.24 5.03
CA ASP A 75 -11.34 -8.56 4.10
C ASP A 75 -11.52 -7.49 3.03
N VAL A 76 -11.33 -6.21 3.40
CA VAL A 76 -11.33 -5.11 2.43
C VAL A 76 -10.09 -5.17 1.53
N TRP A 77 -8.93 -5.55 2.06
CA TRP A 77 -7.71 -5.73 1.26
C TRP A 77 -7.87 -6.82 0.20
N ASP A 78 -8.38 -7.99 0.60
CA ASP A 78 -8.57 -9.12 -0.31
C ASP A 78 -9.56 -8.77 -1.44
N GLN A 79 -10.68 -8.11 -1.12
CA GLN A 79 -11.64 -7.60 -2.09
C GLN A 79 -11.03 -6.55 -3.02
N LEU A 80 -10.24 -5.62 -2.45
CA LEU A 80 -9.58 -4.60 -3.22
C LEU A 80 -8.65 -5.24 -4.24
N VAL A 81 -7.68 -6.06 -3.80
CA VAL A 81 -6.68 -6.70 -4.67
C VAL A 81 -7.33 -7.51 -5.80
N ALA A 82 -8.43 -8.23 -5.53
CA ALA A 82 -9.16 -8.99 -6.55
C ALA A 82 -9.73 -8.10 -7.68
N SER A 83 -9.97 -6.82 -7.41
CA SER A 83 -10.51 -5.85 -8.37
C SER A 83 -9.44 -5.00 -9.08
N LEU A 84 -8.17 -5.08 -8.66
CA LEU A 84 -7.11 -4.22 -9.17
C LEU A 84 -6.52 -4.74 -10.48
N ASN A 85 -5.99 -3.82 -11.29
CA ASN A 85 -5.26 -4.16 -12.50
C ASN A 85 -3.89 -4.75 -12.13
N GLN A 86 -3.61 -5.95 -12.64
CA GLN A 86 -2.39 -6.70 -12.34
C GLN A 86 -1.10 -5.98 -12.74
N HIS A 87 -1.12 -5.02 -13.66
CA HIS A 87 0.06 -4.22 -13.99
C HIS A 87 0.63 -3.51 -12.75
N PHE A 88 -0.21 -3.17 -11.77
CA PHE A 88 0.20 -2.51 -10.53
C PHE A 88 0.58 -3.49 -9.40
N CYS A 89 0.60 -4.81 -9.66
CA CYS A 89 1.00 -5.83 -8.68
C CYS A 89 2.29 -5.49 -7.91
N PRO A 90 3.38 -4.98 -8.52
CA PRO A 90 4.58 -4.60 -7.78
C PRO A 90 4.34 -3.51 -6.73
N VAL A 91 3.42 -2.57 -7.00
CA VAL A 91 3.03 -1.51 -6.06
C VAL A 91 2.20 -2.09 -4.92
N PHE A 92 1.26 -2.99 -5.23
CA PHE A 92 0.40 -3.62 -4.22
C PHE A 92 1.17 -4.56 -3.31
N LYS A 93 2.13 -5.31 -3.86
CA LYS A 93 3.03 -6.18 -3.08
C LYS A 93 3.83 -5.37 -2.07
N HIS A 94 4.42 -4.25 -2.52
CA HIS A 94 5.12 -3.33 -1.61
C HIS A 94 4.16 -2.76 -0.55
N PHE A 95 2.94 -2.38 -0.93
CA PHE A 95 2.00 -1.81 0.03
C PHE A 95 1.60 -2.82 1.11
N ASN A 96 1.32 -4.06 0.71
CA ASN A 96 1.01 -5.16 1.63
C ASN A 96 2.16 -5.38 2.62
N GLU A 97 3.38 -5.51 2.11
CA GLU A 97 4.57 -5.83 2.89
C GLU A 97 4.87 -4.79 3.99
N TYR A 98 4.66 -3.50 3.72
CA TYR A 98 5.10 -2.42 4.63
C TYR A 98 3.98 -1.75 5.42
N TYR A 99 2.71 -1.86 5.00
CA TYR A 99 1.60 -1.09 5.59
C TYR A 99 0.37 -1.90 6.02
N ILE A 100 0.17 -3.09 5.44
CA ILE A 100 -0.96 -3.98 5.82
C ILE A 100 -0.46 -5.09 6.75
N GLY A 101 0.76 -5.58 6.52
CA GLY A 101 1.38 -6.69 7.24
C GLY A 101 1.57 -7.90 6.32
N LYS A 102 2.31 -8.92 6.78
CA LYS A 102 2.57 -10.18 6.04
C LYS A 102 1.32 -11.08 5.94
N HIS A 103 0.19 -10.51 5.57
CA HIS A 103 -0.97 -11.27 5.12
C HIS A 103 -0.62 -11.90 3.76
N GLN A 104 -1.02 -13.16 3.56
CA GLN A 104 -0.88 -13.81 2.26
C GLN A 104 -1.66 -12.97 1.26
N LEU A 105 -0.96 -12.28 0.34
CA LEU A 105 -1.60 -11.80 -0.87
C LEU A 105 -2.26 -13.02 -1.47
N ALA A 106 -3.59 -12.97 -1.64
CA ALA A 106 -4.29 -13.94 -2.45
C ALA A 106 -3.49 -14.17 -3.73
N SER A 107 -3.51 -15.40 -4.22
CA SER A 107 -2.74 -15.97 -5.34
C SER A 107 -2.86 -15.21 -6.69
N THR A 108 -3.52 -14.06 -6.69
CA THR A 108 -3.97 -13.24 -7.83
C THR A 108 -2.90 -12.32 -8.41
N CYS A 109 -1.84 -11.99 -7.66
CA CYS A 109 -0.61 -11.41 -8.24
C CYS A 109 0.40 -12.50 -8.61
N SER A 110 -0.01 -13.41 -9.49
CA SER A 110 0.89 -14.30 -10.20
C SER A 110 1.48 -13.50 -11.37
N LEU A 111 2.81 -13.33 -11.39
CA LEU A 111 3.50 -12.80 -12.58
C LEU A 111 3.24 -13.74 -13.77
N PRO A 112 3.04 -13.23 -15.00
CA PRO A 112 3.25 -14.05 -16.18
C PRO A 112 4.71 -14.52 -16.26
#